data_AF-A0A1D8G173-F1
#
_entry.id   AF-A0A1D8G173-F1
#
_cell.length_a   1.000
_cell.length_b   1.000
_cell.length_c   1.000
_cell.angle_alpha   90.00
_cell.angle_beta   90.00
_cell.angle_gamma   90.00
#
_symmetry.space_group_name_H-M   'P 1'
#
loop_
_entity.id
_entity.type
_entity.pdbx_description
1 polymer ?
#
loop_
_entity_poly.entity_id
_entity_poly.type
_entity_poly.pdbx_seq_one_letter_code
_entity_poly.pdbx_strand_id
1 'polypeptide(L)'
;MRSIRVPLIGVAVAVATASGSALALPLPLSATAVAAPRAGAAPDPGSTRSLPLVPLAGHERSAAPGTRAAQGLPRRDVEPFSMVGVVWEDPGAELHGTVQVRTRSAATGAWSAWQDLDTHQHEHAADPGAAEARSTAVRGGTAPLWVGDSDGVEVRVRPEEPGERGAAPPALPRGLRVELVDPGDAPSAAPGDTPSAAPGDAAPAEGRADADPQDDTPHDDTASGAGDGADSGTEPAPDTGTDTGTDTDPGAEADTGTDTDPGAEAPADEEGAQAPTDPTAADPTAPRPSAAAAPGSDAPAGPLTPEESAASAANAGLAALGALEIAELTKEETEASLAAMAADGGTGTDGGTGTDTGTDTDGGTGTGGGPGGGTASGPDGGAGAEAPAPVAAKTYIGPRPGIVTRKGWGADEKLREPNFLYTTSVHAAFVHHSATGNNYTCAQAPSVLRGIYRYHVQSMGWRDIGYNFAVDKCGKIYEGRAGGVARPVQGAHTLGFNSNTTGIAVLGSFATTTPPAAAVTGVAKLTAWKLGLHARNPLGKSTLTSAGGNKYAKGTKVQLNTVSGHRDGYSTACPGAKLYAKLGTVRSTAAGLQGRP
;
A
#
# COMPACT_ATOMS: atom_id res chain seq x y z
N MET A 1 5.35 -6.88 104.99
CA MET A 1 6.37 -6.31 104.06
C MET A 1 6.35 -7.20 102.82
N ARG A 2 5.84 -6.68 101.69
CA ARG A 2 6.64 -6.19 100.54
C ARG A 2 7.58 -7.28 100.00
N SER A 3 7.50 -7.80 98.78
CA SER A 3 6.61 -7.58 97.63
C SER A 3 6.65 -8.83 96.73
N ILE A 4 5.49 -9.48 96.58
CA ILE A 4 4.84 -9.98 95.34
C ILE A 4 5.63 -10.92 94.38
N ARG A 5 5.37 -12.24 94.49
CA ARG A 5 4.70 -13.23 93.56
C ARG A 5 5.61 -13.86 92.45
N VAL A 6 6.07 -15.13 92.45
CA VAL A 6 5.47 -16.52 92.54
C VAL A 6 4.88 -16.99 91.19
N PRO A 7 5.03 -18.27 90.69
CA PRO A 7 6.12 -19.28 90.82
C PRO A 7 6.37 -20.17 89.55
N LEU A 8 7.36 -21.07 89.68
CA LEU A 8 7.56 -22.36 88.98
C LEU A 8 6.31 -23.22 88.81
N ILE A 9 6.24 -24.01 87.72
CA ILE A 9 5.99 -25.47 87.75
C ILE A 9 6.86 -26.13 86.67
N GLY A 10 7.65 -27.13 87.06
CA GLY A 10 8.40 -28.02 86.16
C GLY A 10 7.79 -29.42 86.08
N VAL A 11 8.63 -30.36 85.62
CA VAL A 11 8.46 -31.83 85.61
C VAL A 11 7.59 -32.33 84.45
N ALA A 12 7.84 -33.45 83.76
CA ALA A 12 9.00 -34.28 83.41
C ALA A 12 8.49 -35.31 82.37
N VAL A 13 9.41 -35.84 81.53
CA VAL A 13 9.67 -37.27 81.22
C VAL A 13 8.45 -38.23 81.27
N ALA A 14 8.16 -39.16 80.35
CA ALA A 14 8.67 -39.62 79.07
C ALA A 14 7.74 -40.75 78.57
N VAL A 15 8.18 -41.40 77.48
CA VAL A 15 7.85 -42.77 77.04
C VAL A 15 6.78 -42.86 75.96
N ALA A 16 7.31 -43.10 74.77
CA ALA A 16 6.63 -43.57 73.58
C ALA A 16 6.14 -45.01 73.75
N THR A 17 4.96 -45.30 73.21
CA THR A 17 4.72 -46.55 72.45
C THR A 17 3.62 -46.30 71.44
N ALA A 18 3.93 -46.67 70.19
CA ALA A 18 3.09 -46.58 69.02
C ALA A 18 1.94 -47.60 69.02
N SER A 19 0.88 -47.25 68.30
CA SER A 19 -0.17 -48.05 67.62
C SER A 19 -1.46 -47.24 67.70
N GLY A 20 -2.24 -46.94 66.68
CA GLY A 20 -2.28 -47.34 65.28
C GLY A 20 -3.68 -46.93 64.80
N SER A 21 -3.73 -46.18 63.70
CA SER A 21 -4.91 -45.94 62.84
C SER A 21 -6.13 -45.21 63.43
N ALA A 22 -6.24 -43.92 63.14
CA ALA A 22 -7.51 -43.25 62.91
C ALA A 22 -7.43 -42.43 61.62
N LEU A 23 -8.39 -42.70 60.74
CA LEU A 23 -8.61 -42.09 59.43
C LEU A 23 -8.78 -40.56 59.58
N ALA A 24 -7.92 -39.77 58.94
CA ALA A 24 -8.14 -38.33 58.76
C ALA A 24 -8.10 -38.02 57.25
N LEU A 25 -9.20 -37.46 56.76
CA LEU A 25 -9.35 -37.02 55.37
C LEU A 25 -8.27 -36.00 55.00
N PRO A 26 -7.69 -36.03 53.78
CA PRO A 26 -6.87 -34.93 53.31
C PRO A 26 -7.76 -33.70 53.06
N LEU A 27 -7.45 -32.61 53.76
CA LEU A 27 -7.89 -31.27 53.39
C LEU A 27 -7.47 -31.01 51.93
N PRO A 28 -8.35 -30.54 51.03
CA PRO A 28 -7.91 -30.11 49.72
C PRO A 28 -7.05 -28.86 49.90
N LEU A 29 -5.76 -28.95 49.53
CA LEU A 29 -4.98 -27.75 49.22
C LEU A 29 -5.77 -26.98 48.16
N SER A 30 -6.16 -25.75 48.47
CA SER A 30 -6.61 -24.79 47.47
C SER A 30 -5.47 -24.60 46.47
N ALA A 31 -5.53 -25.33 45.36
CA ALA A 31 -4.71 -25.04 44.20
C ALA A 31 -5.01 -23.59 43.80
N THR A 32 -3.99 -22.74 43.81
CA THR A 32 -4.04 -21.46 43.12
C THR A 32 -4.43 -21.77 41.68
N ALA A 33 -5.66 -21.43 41.31
CA ALA A 33 -6.08 -21.47 39.91
C ALA A 33 -5.09 -20.61 39.13
N VAL A 34 -4.28 -21.26 38.29
CA VAL A 34 -3.58 -20.55 37.21
C VAL A 34 -4.69 -19.86 36.43
N ALA A 35 -4.66 -18.52 36.43
CA ALA A 35 -5.60 -17.74 35.66
C ALA A 35 -5.55 -18.28 34.22
N ALA A 36 -6.70 -18.72 33.70
CA ALA A 36 -6.87 -18.97 32.28
C ALA A 36 -6.37 -17.73 31.51
N PRO A 37 -5.74 -17.90 30.33
CA PRO A 37 -5.34 -16.75 29.53
C PRO A 37 -6.57 -15.86 29.36
N ARG A 38 -6.43 -14.57 29.70
CA ARG A 38 -7.47 -13.57 29.42
C ARG A 38 -7.85 -13.74 27.96
N ALA A 39 -9.16 -13.87 27.69
CA ALA A 39 -9.70 -13.67 26.35
C ALA A 39 -9.07 -12.39 25.76
N GLY A 40 -8.52 -12.53 24.56
CA GLY A 40 -7.46 -11.68 24.02
C GLY A 40 -7.69 -10.19 24.19
N ALA A 41 -6.64 -9.48 24.62
CA ALA A 41 -6.57 -8.05 24.37
C ALA A 41 -6.78 -7.84 22.86
N ALA A 42 -7.53 -6.80 22.49
CA ALA A 42 -7.57 -6.38 21.10
C ALA A 42 -6.13 -6.16 20.62
N PRO A 43 -5.78 -6.58 19.39
CA PRO A 43 -4.44 -6.34 18.87
C PRO A 43 -4.10 -4.85 18.97
N ASP A 44 -2.86 -4.53 19.37
CA ASP A 44 -2.40 -3.14 19.42
C ASP A 44 -2.58 -2.51 18.03
N PRO A 45 -3.31 -1.38 17.90
CA PRO A 45 -3.50 -0.74 16.60
C PRO A 45 -2.18 -0.27 15.99
N GLY A 46 -1.09 -0.17 16.75
CA GLY A 46 0.19 0.39 16.33
C GLY A 46 0.22 1.91 16.49
N SER A 47 1.40 2.51 16.26
CA SER A 47 1.63 3.94 16.52
C SER A 47 2.59 4.58 15.51
N THR A 48 2.49 5.90 15.37
CA THR A 48 3.43 6.73 14.60
C THR A 48 3.96 7.83 15.49
N ARG A 49 5.28 7.98 15.57
CA ARG A 49 5.92 9.05 16.34
C ARG A 49 6.87 9.84 15.47
N SER A 50 6.67 11.15 15.50
CA SER A 50 7.37 12.09 14.64
C SER A 50 8.30 12.99 15.46
N LEU A 51 9.61 12.87 15.24
CA LEU A 51 10.63 13.63 15.98
C LEU A 51 11.34 14.62 15.04
N PRO A 52 11.48 15.91 15.42
CA PRO A 52 12.16 16.88 14.58
C PRO A 52 13.65 16.56 14.46
N LEU A 53 14.21 16.73 13.26
CA LEU A 53 15.65 16.72 13.05
C LEU A 53 16.22 18.11 13.37
N VAL A 54 17.34 18.13 14.07
CA VAL A 54 18.04 19.36 14.48
C VAL A 54 19.37 19.48 13.75
N PRO A 55 19.94 20.69 13.59
CA PRO A 55 21.28 20.85 13.07
C PRO A 55 22.30 19.99 13.85
N LEU A 56 23.15 19.24 13.13
CA LEU A 56 24.21 18.44 13.74
C LEU A 56 25.46 19.33 13.98
N ALA A 57 25.89 19.42 15.24
CA ALA A 57 27.09 20.17 15.61
C ALA A 57 28.35 19.57 14.95
N GLY A 58 29.17 20.40 14.31
CA GLY A 58 30.48 20.01 13.76
C GLY A 58 30.70 20.23 12.27
N HIS A 59 29.65 20.52 11.49
CA HIS A 59 29.74 20.80 10.04
C HIS A 59 29.67 22.30 9.67
N GLU A 60 29.65 23.19 10.66
CA GLU A 60 29.56 24.65 10.43
C GLU A 60 30.86 25.28 9.89
N ARG A 61 31.99 24.57 9.95
CA ARG A 61 33.30 25.17 9.62
C ARG A 61 33.60 25.33 8.13
N SER A 62 32.72 24.88 7.23
CA SER A 62 32.93 25.00 5.78
C SER A 62 31.65 25.26 4.96
N ALA A 63 30.50 25.51 5.59
CA ALA A 63 29.26 25.76 4.88
C ALA A 63 29.25 27.17 4.27
N ALA A 64 29.12 27.25 2.94
CA ALA A 64 28.95 28.52 2.24
C ALA A 64 27.62 29.21 2.65
N PRO A 65 27.54 30.55 2.65
CA PRO A 65 26.31 31.27 2.98
C PRO A 65 25.12 30.75 2.13
N GLY A 66 24.04 30.32 2.79
CA GLY A 66 22.83 29.81 2.12
C GLY A 66 22.69 28.29 2.05
N THR A 67 23.73 27.52 2.40
CA THR A 67 23.61 26.06 2.57
C THR A 67 23.07 25.71 3.96
N ARG A 68 22.00 24.91 4.04
CA ARG A 68 21.54 24.38 5.33
C ARG A 68 22.50 23.29 5.80
N ALA A 69 23.04 23.46 7.01
CA ALA A 69 23.90 22.47 7.65
C ALA A 69 23.21 21.11 7.75
N ALA A 70 24.00 20.04 7.79
CA ALA A 70 23.51 18.69 8.03
C ALA A 70 22.56 18.66 9.24
N GLN A 71 21.43 17.97 9.09
CA GLN A 71 20.43 17.81 10.13
C GLN A 71 20.40 16.36 10.62
N GLY A 72 19.88 16.10 11.80
CA GLY A 72 19.79 14.75 12.31
C GLY A 72 19.18 14.63 13.69
N LEU A 73 19.19 13.40 14.17
CA LEU A 73 18.79 13.02 15.52
C LEU A 73 19.94 12.19 16.11
N PRO A 74 20.67 12.70 17.13
CA PRO A 74 21.68 11.91 17.80
C PRO A 74 21.06 10.68 18.48
N ARG A 75 21.89 9.71 18.87
CA ARG A 75 21.44 8.44 19.49
C ARG A 75 20.43 8.71 20.59
N ARG A 76 19.26 8.10 20.47
CA ARG A 76 18.16 8.30 21.39
C ARG A 76 17.43 6.99 21.64
N ASP A 77 17.16 6.72 22.92
CA ASP A 77 16.20 5.69 23.32
C ASP A 77 14.78 6.17 23.01
N VAL A 78 13.98 5.27 22.44
CA VAL A 78 12.60 5.54 22.04
C VAL A 78 11.75 4.32 22.38
N GLU A 79 10.44 4.48 22.51
CA GLU A 79 9.56 3.29 22.60
C GLU A 79 9.71 2.42 21.33
N PRO A 80 9.24 1.16 21.34
CA PRO A 80 9.41 0.25 20.22
C PRO A 80 8.86 0.77 18.88
N PHE A 81 9.52 0.40 17.79
CA PHE A 81 9.10 0.63 16.41
C PHE A 81 9.73 -0.44 15.50
N SER A 82 9.18 -0.63 14.30
CA SER A 82 9.72 -1.58 13.31
C SER A 82 10.01 -0.97 11.95
N MET A 83 9.55 0.25 11.71
CA MET A 83 9.75 0.95 10.45
C MET A 83 10.14 2.42 10.69
N VAL A 84 11.03 2.93 9.85
CA VAL A 84 11.54 4.31 9.96
C VAL A 84 11.57 5.00 8.61
N GLY A 85 11.13 6.26 8.57
CA GLY A 85 11.25 7.13 7.40
C GLY A 85 11.61 8.55 7.81
N VAL A 86 11.90 9.41 6.83
CA VAL A 86 12.10 10.85 7.06
C VAL A 86 11.13 11.62 6.18
N VAL A 87 10.42 12.59 6.76
CA VAL A 87 9.45 13.45 6.06
C VAL A 87 9.80 14.93 6.18
N TRP A 88 9.24 15.75 5.30
CA TRP A 88 9.40 17.20 5.28
C TRP A 88 8.12 17.92 4.84
N GLU A 89 8.04 19.23 5.11
CA GLU A 89 6.81 20.01 4.99
C GLU A 89 6.28 20.15 3.57
N ASP A 90 7.15 20.44 2.60
CA ASP A 90 6.76 20.69 1.21
C ASP A 90 6.85 19.42 0.37
N PRO A 91 5.71 18.78 0.00
CA PRO A 91 5.73 17.57 -0.82
C PRO A 91 6.29 17.77 -2.23
N GLY A 92 6.35 19.00 -2.73
CA GLY A 92 6.98 19.34 -4.01
C GLY A 92 8.49 19.57 -3.93
N ALA A 93 9.06 19.68 -2.73
CA ALA A 93 10.50 19.86 -2.56
C ALA A 93 11.23 18.52 -2.67
N GLU A 94 12.24 18.46 -3.54
CA GLU A 94 13.16 17.33 -3.62
C GLU A 94 14.26 17.43 -2.56
N LEU A 95 14.64 16.29 -1.97
CA LEU A 95 15.77 16.20 -1.05
C LEU A 95 17.03 15.82 -1.82
N HIS A 96 17.90 16.81 -2.04
CA HIS A 96 19.22 16.60 -2.65
C HIS A 96 20.27 16.35 -1.57
N GLY A 97 20.66 15.10 -1.42
CA GLY A 97 21.61 14.68 -0.40
C GLY A 97 21.45 13.23 0.03
N THR A 98 22.04 12.90 1.16
CA THR A 98 21.98 11.55 1.74
C THR A 98 21.19 11.57 3.04
N VAL A 99 20.24 10.63 3.16
CA VAL A 99 19.53 10.36 4.41
C VAL A 99 19.99 9.00 4.90
N GLN A 100 20.54 8.96 6.11
CA GLN A 100 21.03 7.71 6.69
C GLN A 100 20.47 7.52 8.09
N VAL A 101 20.13 6.28 8.40
CA VAL A 101 19.60 5.85 9.70
C VAL A 101 20.40 4.68 10.23
N ARG A 102 20.50 4.58 11.55
CA ARG A 102 20.82 3.33 12.22
C ARG A 102 19.92 3.17 13.44
N THR A 103 19.65 1.93 13.78
CA THR A 103 18.71 1.55 14.84
C THR A 103 19.34 0.57 15.81
N ARG A 104 18.83 0.54 17.04
CA ARG A 104 19.17 -0.47 18.03
C ARG A 104 18.11 -1.56 18.02
N SER A 105 18.53 -2.80 17.86
CA SER A 105 17.64 -3.96 17.97
C SER A 105 17.18 -4.14 19.42
N ALA A 106 15.86 -4.20 19.63
CA ALA A 106 15.28 -4.40 20.95
C ALA A 106 15.65 -5.78 21.54
N ALA A 107 15.83 -6.79 20.69
CA ALA A 107 16.17 -8.14 21.11
C ALA A 107 17.63 -8.30 21.58
N THR A 108 18.57 -7.56 20.98
CA THR A 108 20.02 -7.76 21.20
C THR A 108 20.71 -6.57 21.85
N GLY A 109 20.10 -5.39 21.85
CA GLY A 109 20.73 -4.13 22.26
C GLY A 109 21.82 -3.63 21.31
N ALA A 110 22.07 -4.32 20.18
CA ALA A 110 23.09 -3.96 19.22
C ALA A 110 22.61 -2.88 18.24
N TRP A 111 23.50 -1.94 17.91
CA TRP A 111 23.26 -0.94 16.86
C TRP A 111 23.62 -1.50 15.48
N SER A 112 22.78 -1.25 14.50
CA SER A 112 23.10 -1.51 13.09
C SER A 112 24.21 -0.57 12.58
N ALA A 113 24.82 -0.97 11.45
CA ALA A 113 25.56 -0.04 10.62
C ALA A 113 24.61 1.03 10.05
N TRP A 114 25.18 2.14 9.55
CA TRP A 114 24.40 3.14 8.83
C TRP A 114 23.78 2.54 7.57
N GLN A 115 22.51 2.82 7.36
CA GLN A 115 21.73 2.41 6.19
C GLN A 115 21.16 3.65 5.52
N ASP A 116 21.19 3.67 4.20
CA ASP A 116 20.63 4.76 3.41
C ASP A 116 19.10 4.58 3.29
N LEU A 117 18.37 5.70 3.34
CA LEU A 117 16.96 5.76 2.94
C LEU A 117 16.87 6.28 1.52
N ASP A 118 15.99 5.69 0.71
CA ASP A 118 15.74 6.17 -0.65
C ASP A 118 15.02 7.52 -0.58
N THR A 119 15.62 8.56 -1.16
CA THR A 119 15.14 9.94 -1.12
C THR A 119 14.27 10.30 -2.34
N HIS A 120 14.19 9.40 -3.33
CA HIS A 120 13.33 9.57 -4.49
C HIS A 120 11.99 8.88 -4.19
N GLN A 121 11.10 9.56 -3.45
CA GLN A 121 9.70 9.11 -3.30
C GLN A 121 8.65 10.19 -3.63
N HIS A 122 9.08 11.40 -4.00
CA HIS A 122 8.16 12.48 -4.42
C HIS A 122 7.32 12.10 -5.66
N GLU A 123 7.73 11.05 -6.38
CA GLU A 123 7.00 10.43 -7.49
C GLU A 123 5.81 9.56 -7.08
N HIS A 124 5.77 9.13 -5.82
CA HIS A 124 4.63 8.43 -5.25
C HIS A 124 3.76 9.50 -4.60
N ALA A 125 2.86 10.08 -5.38
CA ALA A 125 1.99 11.14 -4.90
C ALA A 125 0.73 11.19 -5.77
N ALA A 126 -0.25 11.95 -5.29
CA ALA A 126 -1.44 12.30 -6.06
C ALA A 126 -1.06 13.01 -7.37
N ASP A 127 -1.84 12.80 -8.43
CA ASP A 127 -1.66 13.55 -9.67
C ASP A 127 -1.92 15.06 -9.43
N PRO A 128 -1.13 15.97 -10.05
CA PRO A 128 -1.33 17.40 -9.91
C PRO A 128 -2.77 17.84 -10.24
N GLY A 129 -3.42 18.53 -9.30
CA GLY A 129 -4.79 19.03 -9.44
C GLY A 129 -5.90 18.01 -9.15
N ALA A 130 -5.57 16.74 -8.88
CA ALA A 130 -6.52 15.75 -8.38
C ALA A 130 -7.05 16.17 -6.99
N ALA A 131 -8.25 15.70 -6.62
CA ALA A 131 -8.80 15.96 -5.28
C ALA A 131 -7.87 15.47 -4.15
N GLU A 132 -7.13 14.38 -4.40
CA GLU A 132 -6.14 13.82 -3.48
C GLU A 132 -4.92 14.73 -3.25
N ALA A 133 -4.62 15.66 -4.17
CA ALA A 133 -3.51 16.61 -4.04
C ALA A 133 -3.86 17.89 -3.26
N ARG A 134 -5.11 18.08 -2.83
CA ARG A 134 -5.61 19.35 -2.26
C ARG A 134 -5.54 19.43 -0.73
N SER A 135 -5.04 18.39 -0.07
CA SER A 135 -4.85 18.40 1.39
C SER A 135 -3.58 19.17 1.76
N THR A 136 -3.67 20.09 2.71
CA THR A 136 -2.52 20.82 3.28
C THR A 136 -1.68 19.95 4.23
N ALA A 137 -2.13 18.72 4.52
CA ALA A 137 -1.42 17.78 5.38
C ALA A 137 -0.39 16.92 4.63
N VAL A 138 -0.35 16.97 3.29
CA VAL A 138 0.55 16.14 2.49
C VAL A 138 1.99 16.57 2.71
N ARG A 139 2.87 15.61 2.98
CA ARG A 139 4.31 15.82 3.20
C ARG A 139 5.13 15.08 2.17
N GLY A 140 6.32 15.61 1.88
CA GLY A 140 7.34 14.86 1.17
C GLY A 140 8.00 13.86 2.12
N GLY A 141 8.60 12.81 1.60
CA GLY A 141 9.26 11.82 2.43
C GLY A 141 10.22 10.91 1.68
N THR A 142 11.01 10.14 2.42
CA THR A 142 11.81 9.03 1.91
C THR A 142 10.97 7.77 1.78
N ALA A 143 11.52 6.73 1.15
CA ALA A 143 10.96 5.40 1.29
C ALA A 143 11.14 4.97 2.74
N PRO A 144 10.13 4.36 3.39
CA PRO A 144 10.31 3.87 4.74
C PRO A 144 11.16 2.60 4.71
N LEU A 145 12.05 2.42 5.70
CA LEU A 145 12.89 1.24 5.87
C LEU A 145 12.32 0.33 6.96
N TRP A 146 12.20 -0.97 6.65
CA TRP A 146 11.92 -1.98 7.67
C TRP A 146 13.19 -2.31 8.44
N VAL A 147 13.17 -2.05 9.76
CA VAL A 147 14.32 -2.24 10.66
C VAL A 147 14.11 -3.39 11.65
N GLY A 148 12.90 -3.98 11.67
CA GLY A 148 12.48 -4.93 12.70
C GLY A 148 12.42 -4.29 14.09
N ASP A 149 12.08 -5.08 15.11
CA ASP A 149 11.86 -4.58 16.47
C ASP A 149 13.07 -3.79 16.99
N SER A 150 12.87 -2.48 17.11
CA SER A 150 13.89 -1.50 17.44
C SER A 150 13.41 -0.56 18.54
N ASP A 151 14.31 -0.15 19.43
CA ASP A 151 14.01 0.71 20.59
C ASP A 151 15.03 1.86 20.74
N GLY A 152 15.86 2.06 19.72
CA GLY A 152 16.81 3.16 19.63
C GLY A 152 17.02 3.59 18.19
N VAL A 153 17.24 4.88 17.97
CA VAL A 153 17.42 5.46 16.63
C VAL A 153 18.49 6.55 16.62
N GLU A 154 19.16 6.68 15.48
CA GLU A 154 20.02 7.80 15.12
C GLU A 154 19.86 8.10 13.63
N VAL A 155 19.74 9.38 13.30
CA VAL A 155 19.48 9.85 11.92
C VAL A 155 20.46 10.95 11.56
N ARG A 156 20.90 10.94 10.31
CA ARG A 156 21.66 12.04 9.72
C ARG A 156 21.20 12.30 8.29
N VAL A 157 20.99 13.56 7.97
CA VAL A 157 20.65 14.08 6.65
C VAL A 157 21.75 15.05 6.27
N ARG A 158 22.49 14.74 5.21
CA ARG A 158 23.54 15.62 4.69
C ARG A 158 23.10 16.16 3.33
N PRO A 159 23.24 17.48 3.09
CA PRO A 159 23.07 18.01 1.75
C PRO A 159 24.08 17.36 0.81
N GLU A 160 23.77 17.32 -0.48
CA GLU A 160 24.76 17.03 -1.50
C GLU A 160 25.92 18.04 -1.41
N GLU A 161 27.14 17.59 -1.68
CA GLU A 161 28.31 18.48 -1.69
C GLU A 161 28.36 19.27 -3.00
N PRO A 162 28.81 20.53 -3.02
CA PRO A 162 28.93 21.30 -4.25
C PRO A 162 29.84 20.59 -5.26
N GLY A 163 29.34 20.41 -6.49
CA GLY A 163 30.15 19.88 -7.59
C GLY A 163 31.24 20.88 -8.03
N GLU A 164 32.29 20.37 -8.67
CA GLU A 164 33.47 21.14 -9.12
C GLU A 164 33.15 22.32 -10.07
N ARG A 165 31.92 22.42 -10.59
CA ARG A 165 31.46 23.45 -11.56
C ARG A 165 30.60 24.58 -10.96
N GLY A 166 30.61 24.78 -9.64
CA GLY A 166 30.30 26.09 -9.05
C GLY A 166 28.83 26.48 -8.89
N ALA A 167 27.88 25.55 -8.95
CA ALA A 167 26.53 25.78 -8.43
C ALA A 167 26.44 25.25 -6.99
N ALA A 168 25.95 26.06 -6.04
CA ALA A 168 25.68 25.58 -4.69
C ALA A 168 24.52 24.55 -4.73
N PRO A 169 24.67 23.39 -4.07
CA PRO A 169 23.62 22.39 -4.01
C PRO A 169 22.40 22.98 -3.30
N PRO A 170 21.17 22.65 -3.73
CA PRO A 170 19.97 23.18 -3.12
C PRO A 170 19.92 22.81 -1.62
N ALA A 171 19.42 23.75 -0.82
CA ALA A 171 19.32 23.55 0.62
C ALA A 171 18.34 22.41 0.95
N LEU A 172 18.60 21.70 2.06
CA LEU A 172 17.70 20.67 2.56
C LEU A 172 16.27 21.20 2.77
N PRO A 173 15.23 20.39 2.51
CA PRO A 173 13.84 20.77 2.73
C PRO A 173 13.54 21.25 4.16
N ARG A 174 12.44 22.02 4.31
CA ARG A 174 12.01 22.54 5.61
C ARG A 174 11.27 21.50 6.43
N GLY A 175 11.40 21.62 7.76
CA GLY A 175 10.69 20.78 8.72
C GLY A 175 11.00 19.29 8.58
N LEU A 176 12.27 18.92 8.42
CA LEU A 176 12.69 17.52 8.40
C LEU A 176 12.38 16.84 9.75
N ARG A 177 11.74 15.67 9.68
CA ARG A 177 11.36 14.86 10.85
C ARG A 177 11.64 13.39 10.57
N VAL A 178 12.07 12.65 11.58
CA VAL A 178 12.07 11.18 11.52
C VAL A 178 10.72 10.66 12.01
N GLU A 179 10.20 9.69 11.28
CA GLU A 179 8.95 8.99 11.56
C GLU A 179 9.28 7.58 12.02
N LEU A 180 8.90 7.26 13.25
CA LEU A 180 9.07 5.96 13.86
C LEU A 180 7.71 5.28 13.89
N VAL A 181 7.59 4.18 13.16
CA VAL A 181 6.32 3.49 12.92
C VAL A 181 6.36 2.12 13.59
N ASP A 182 5.44 1.95 14.52
CA ASP A 182 5.03 0.66 15.04
C ASP A 182 3.81 0.17 14.23
N PRO A 183 3.93 -0.93 13.46
CA PRO A 183 2.85 -1.46 12.64
C PRO A 183 1.71 -2.08 13.45
N GLY A 184 1.86 -2.22 14.77
CA GLY A 184 0.90 -2.89 15.64
C GLY A 184 0.90 -4.40 15.47
N ASP A 185 0.17 -5.06 16.36
CA ASP A 185 0.08 -6.51 16.38
C ASP A 185 -0.68 -7.02 15.15
N ALA A 186 -0.28 -8.20 14.66
CA ALA A 186 -1.10 -8.89 13.69
C ALA A 186 -2.43 -9.29 14.35
N PRO A 187 -3.57 -9.22 13.64
CA PRO A 187 -4.79 -9.85 14.11
C PRO A 187 -4.48 -11.33 14.40
N SER A 188 -4.91 -11.81 15.57
CA SER A 188 -4.62 -13.18 16.01
C SER A 188 -5.02 -14.16 14.91
N ALA A 189 -4.07 -14.96 14.42
CA ALA A 189 -4.34 -15.95 13.38
C ALA A 189 -5.42 -16.92 13.86
N ALA A 190 -6.31 -17.34 12.95
CA ALA A 190 -7.24 -18.42 13.24
C ALA A 190 -6.42 -19.68 13.65
N PRO A 191 -6.87 -20.44 14.66
CA PRO A 191 -6.17 -21.65 15.07
C PRO A 191 -6.24 -22.68 13.93
N GLY A 192 -5.17 -22.78 13.15
CA GLY A 192 -5.06 -23.67 11.99
C GLY A 192 -3.72 -23.57 11.25
N ASP A 193 -3.13 -22.38 11.21
CA ASP A 193 -1.82 -22.17 10.58
C ASP A 193 -0.67 -22.51 11.55
N THR A 194 -0.48 -23.80 11.80
CA THR A 194 0.82 -24.28 12.31
C THR A 194 1.66 -24.67 11.09
N PRO A 195 2.81 -24.04 10.83
CA PRO A 195 3.70 -24.50 9.78
C PRO A 195 4.19 -25.91 10.13
N SER A 196 3.88 -26.89 9.29
CA SER A 196 4.57 -28.18 9.33
C SER A 196 6.04 -27.93 9.01
N ALA A 197 6.89 -27.95 10.03
CA ALA A 197 8.33 -27.85 9.87
C ALA A 197 8.84 -29.00 8.99
N ALA A 198 9.37 -28.69 7.81
CA ALA A 198 10.22 -29.61 7.08
C ALA A 198 11.57 -29.73 7.82
N PRO A 199 12.18 -30.93 7.93
CA PRO A 199 13.44 -31.09 8.65
C PRO A 199 14.61 -30.40 7.93
N GLY A 200 15.53 -29.88 8.73
CA GLY A 200 16.56 -28.92 8.36
C GLY A 200 17.56 -29.34 7.29
N ASP A 201 18.01 -28.33 6.54
CA ASP A 201 19.38 -28.24 6.05
C ASP A 201 20.07 -27.10 6.82
N ALA A 202 21.08 -27.47 7.60
CA ALA A 202 21.94 -26.55 8.30
C ALA A 202 22.88 -25.86 7.30
N ALA A 203 22.81 -24.53 7.22
CA ALA A 203 23.83 -23.74 6.54
C ALA A 203 25.13 -23.74 7.37
N PRO A 204 26.32 -23.98 6.76
CA PRO A 204 27.57 -23.93 7.50
C PRO A 204 28.00 -22.47 7.73
N ALA A 205 28.56 -22.24 8.91
CA ALA A 205 29.19 -20.98 9.28
C ALA A 205 30.48 -20.77 8.47
N GLU A 206 30.58 -19.66 7.74
CA GLU A 206 31.84 -19.27 7.11
C GLU A 206 32.78 -18.60 8.12
N GLY A 207 33.97 -19.18 8.21
CA GLY A 207 35.06 -18.76 9.05
C GLY A 207 35.82 -17.56 8.50
N ARG A 208 36.38 -16.81 9.45
CA ARG A 208 37.31 -15.70 9.27
C ARG A 208 38.55 -16.13 8.47
N ALA A 209 39.02 -15.25 7.59
CA ALA A 209 40.42 -15.20 7.18
C ALA A 209 40.86 -13.74 7.06
N ASP A 210 41.74 -13.33 7.97
CA ASP A 210 42.62 -12.17 7.84
C ASP A 210 43.86 -12.58 7.02
N ALA A 211 44.26 -11.78 6.03
CA ALA A 211 45.66 -11.56 5.64
C ALA A 211 45.78 -10.37 4.66
N ASP A 212 46.79 -9.55 4.94
CA ASP A 212 47.13 -8.19 4.48
C ASP A 212 47.92 -8.18 3.13
N PRO A 213 48.50 -7.06 2.61
CA PRO A 213 48.43 -6.69 1.20
C PRO A 213 49.81 -6.74 0.51
N GLN A 214 49.87 -6.61 -0.83
CA GLN A 214 51.06 -6.05 -1.50
C GLN A 214 50.79 -5.64 -2.96
N ASP A 215 50.91 -4.32 -3.15
CA ASP A 215 51.61 -3.52 -4.16
C ASP A 215 51.87 -3.95 -5.63
N ASP A 216 51.89 -2.88 -6.43
CA ASP A 216 52.60 -2.64 -7.69
C ASP A 216 51.97 -2.93 -9.07
N THR A 217 51.85 -1.79 -9.78
CA THR A 217 51.36 -1.43 -11.13
C THR A 217 52.21 -1.96 -12.33
N PRO A 218 52.05 -1.43 -13.57
CA PRO A 218 51.13 -1.85 -14.63
C PRO A 218 51.87 -2.38 -15.89
N HIS A 219 51.19 -3.13 -16.77
CA HIS A 219 51.72 -3.38 -18.13
C HIS A 219 50.71 -3.03 -19.21
N ASP A 220 51.17 -2.09 -20.03
CA ASP A 220 50.68 -1.67 -21.33
C ASP A 220 51.13 -2.70 -22.38
N ASP A 221 50.26 -3.05 -23.31
CA ASP A 221 50.67 -3.59 -24.61
C ASP A 221 49.60 -3.26 -25.65
N THR A 222 50.03 -2.47 -26.62
CA THR A 222 49.34 -2.08 -27.85
C THR A 222 49.70 -3.06 -28.96
N ALA A 223 48.72 -3.48 -29.79
CA ALA A 223 48.85 -3.61 -31.26
C ALA A 223 47.59 -4.18 -31.92
N SER A 224 46.85 -3.28 -32.56
CA SER A 224 46.41 -3.27 -33.97
C SER A 224 45.99 -4.56 -34.69
N GLY A 225 44.76 -4.53 -35.23
CA GLY A 225 44.31 -5.32 -36.37
C GLY A 225 42.96 -4.80 -36.89
N ALA A 226 42.99 -4.10 -38.03
CA ALA A 226 41.88 -3.39 -38.66
C ALA A 226 40.83 -4.31 -39.33
N GLY A 227 39.61 -3.79 -39.50
CA GLY A 227 38.55 -4.37 -40.35
C GLY A 227 37.23 -3.61 -40.25
N ASP A 228 36.97 -2.76 -41.24
CA ASP A 228 35.88 -1.79 -41.39
C ASP A 228 34.44 -2.36 -41.40
N GLY A 229 33.48 -1.51 -41.01
CA GLY A 229 32.04 -1.71 -41.27
C GLY A 229 31.12 -0.86 -40.39
N ALA A 230 31.16 0.46 -40.52
CA ALA A 230 30.27 1.39 -39.83
C ALA A 230 28.96 1.62 -40.62
N ASP A 231 27.82 1.50 -39.94
CA ASP A 231 26.56 2.16 -40.31
C ASP A 231 26.06 2.89 -39.05
N SER A 232 25.93 4.21 -39.16
CA SER A 232 25.63 5.14 -38.07
C SER A 232 24.39 5.96 -38.42
N GLY A 233 23.31 5.76 -37.68
CA GLY A 233 22.12 6.61 -37.69
C GLY A 233 22.15 7.58 -36.51
N THR A 234 22.44 8.84 -36.81
CA THR A 234 22.58 9.99 -35.91
C THR A 234 21.23 10.63 -35.56
N GLU A 235 21.04 11.00 -34.28
CA GLU A 235 20.03 11.95 -33.77
C GLU A 235 20.37 13.40 -34.18
N PRO A 236 19.39 14.29 -34.45
CA PRO A 236 19.65 15.71 -34.53
C PRO A 236 19.24 16.47 -33.25
N ALA A 237 20.16 17.36 -32.84
CA ALA A 237 20.00 18.43 -31.85
C ALA A 237 19.18 19.62 -32.41
N PRO A 238 18.67 20.55 -31.56
CA PRO A 238 17.73 21.59 -31.98
C PRO A 238 18.43 22.87 -32.49
N ASP A 239 17.76 23.51 -33.45
CA ASP A 239 18.18 24.73 -34.13
C ASP A 239 17.74 26.00 -33.37
N THR A 240 18.59 27.02 -33.46
CA THR A 240 18.44 28.37 -32.90
C THR A 240 17.93 29.32 -33.98
N GLY A 241 16.87 30.08 -33.70
CA GLY A 241 16.39 31.14 -34.58
C GLY A 241 15.62 32.23 -33.85
N THR A 242 16.26 33.38 -33.67
CA THR A 242 15.70 34.71 -33.36
C THR A 242 14.76 35.21 -34.48
N ASP A 243 13.65 35.88 -34.15
CA ASP A 243 13.39 37.24 -34.67
C ASP A 243 12.26 38.03 -33.95
N THR A 244 12.50 39.35 -33.87
CA THR A 244 11.66 40.57 -33.80
C THR A 244 10.30 40.65 -33.08
N GLY A 245 10.15 41.71 -32.28
CA GLY A 245 8.92 42.08 -31.57
C GLY A 245 8.13 43.24 -32.19
N THR A 246 7.06 43.66 -31.50
CA THR A 246 6.55 45.04 -31.44
C THR A 246 5.59 45.22 -30.26
N ASP A 247 5.65 46.43 -29.69
CA ASP A 247 4.93 46.98 -28.53
C ASP A 247 3.40 47.00 -28.63
N THR A 248 2.71 46.91 -27.49
CA THR A 248 1.80 47.98 -27.01
C THR A 248 1.30 47.73 -25.58
N ASP A 249 1.63 48.68 -24.68
CA ASP A 249 0.90 49.04 -23.45
C ASP A 249 -0.02 50.25 -23.79
N PRO A 250 -1.19 50.46 -23.13
CA PRO A 250 -1.19 51.16 -21.84
C PRO A 250 -2.24 50.67 -20.82
N GLY A 251 -1.89 50.77 -19.54
CA GLY A 251 -2.66 51.63 -18.63
C GLY A 251 -3.28 50.99 -17.39
N ALA A 252 -2.74 51.40 -16.24
CA ALA A 252 -3.29 51.31 -14.88
C ALA A 252 -4.73 51.89 -14.76
N GLU A 253 -5.54 51.57 -13.74
CA GLU A 253 -5.45 52.20 -12.42
C GLU A 253 -6.03 51.32 -11.28
N ALA A 254 -5.54 51.64 -10.08
CA ALA A 254 -5.86 51.08 -8.78
C ALA A 254 -7.22 51.55 -8.24
N ASP A 255 -7.79 50.82 -7.28
CA ASP A 255 -8.05 51.42 -5.95
C ASP A 255 -8.17 50.36 -4.84
N THR A 256 -7.72 50.83 -3.69
CA THR A 256 -7.59 50.31 -2.34
C THR A 256 -8.91 50.34 -1.56
N GLY A 257 -8.98 49.61 -0.44
CA GLY A 257 -10.04 49.84 0.54
C GLY A 257 -10.20 48.74 1.59
N THR A 258 -9.55 48.94 2.73
CA THR A 258 -9.46 48.12 3.95
C THR A 258 -10.73 48.07 4.83
N ASP A 259 -10.82 46.96 5.58
CA ASP A 259 -11.47 46.68 6.87
C ASP A 259 -12.29 47.74 7.61
N THR A 260 -13.42 47.30 8.19
CA THR A 260 -13.72 47.47 9.64
C THR A 260 -14.94 46.63 10.09
N ASP A 261 -14.74 45.86 11.17
CA ASP A 261 -15.76 45.31 12.09
C ASP A 261 -16.31 46.43 13.00
N PRO A 262 -17.57 46.38 13.50
CA PRO A 262 -17.81 45.79 14.83
C PRO A 262 -19.19 45.08 15.01
N GLY A 263 -19.17 43.92 15.68
CA GLY A 263 -19.83 43.66 16.97
C GLY A 263 -21.37 43.66 17.12
N ALA A 264 -21.86 42.50 17.60
CA ALA A 264 -22.67 42.31 18.84
C ALA A 264 -24.14 41.79 18.76
N GLU A 265 -24.40 40.91 19.75
CA GLU A 265 -25.66 40.56 20.43
C GLU A 265 -26.48 39.31 20.00
N ALA A 266 -26.54 38.36 20.95
CA ALA A 266 -27.54 37.29 21.13
C ALA A 266 -28.78 37.87 21.87
N PRO A 267 -29.91 37.16 22.14
CA PRO A 267 -29.96 35.85 22.82
C PRO A 267 -31.05 34.86 22.33
N ALA A 268 -31.08 33.72 23.01
CA ALA A 268 -31.93 32.54 22.87
C ALA A 268 -33.37 32.74 23.38
N ASP A 269 -34.27 31.84 22.95
CA ASP A 269 -35.48 31.44 23.69
C ASP A 269 -35.80 29.95 23.46
N GLU A 270 -36.20 29.28 24.55
CA GLU A 270 -36.73 27.92 24.66
C GLU A 270 -38.24 27.86 24.43
N GLU A 271 -38.75 26.70 23.98
CA GLU A 271 -39.99 25.97 24.38
C GLU A 271 -40.32 24.96 23.26
N GLY A 272 -40.74 23.70 23.44
CA GLY A 272 -41.20 22.90 24.57
C GLY A 272 -42.14 21.82 24.01
N ALA A 273 -42.02 20.56 24.48
CA ALA A 273 -43.02 19.47 24.44
C ALA A 273 -43.47 18.94 23.03
N GLN A 274 -43.81 17.67 22.77
CA GLN A 274 -44.24 16.52 23.57
C GLN A 274 -44.19 15.25 22.69
N ALA A 275 -43.95 14.08 23.31
CA ALA A 275 -44.11 12.75 22.70
C ALA A 275 -45.58 12.33 22.58
N PRO A 276 -45.88 11.26 21.81
CA PRO A 276 -46.62 10.15 22.42
C PRO A 276 -46.13 8.73 22.01
N THR A 277 -45.94 7.93 23.06
CA THR A 277 -46.26 6.50 23.27
C THR A 277 -46.63 5.56 22.09
N ASP A 278 -45.84 4.48 22.00
CA ASP A 278 -46.10 3.13 21.43
C ASP A 278 -47.16 2.35 22.27
N PRO A 279 -47.63 1.10 22.00
CA PRO A 279 -47.19 0.08 21.01
C PRO A 279 -48.30 -0.79 20.36
N THR A 280 -47.94 -1.69 19.43
CA THR A 280 -48.54 -3.05 19.32
C THR A 280 -47.72 -4.02 18.45
N ALA A 281 -47.63 -5.26 18.92
CA ALA A 281 -46.80 -6.35 18.44
C ALA A 281 -47.42 -7.19 17.31
N ALA A 282 -46.58 -7.85 16.49
CA ALA A 282 -46.98 -8.98 15.65
C ALA A 282 -45.85 -10.05 15.52
N ASP A 283 -46.13 -11.18 16.16
CA ASP A 283 -45.85 -12.61 15.89
C ASP A 283 -44.75 -13.08 14.88
N PRO A 284 -43.84 -14.01 15.27
CA PRO A 284 -42.91 -14.69 14.37
C PRO A 284 -43.23 -16.20 14.22
N THR A 285 -43.88 -16.62 13.13
CA THR A 285 -43.89 -18.04 12.73
C THR A 285 -43.95 -18.25 11.22
N ALA A 286 -42.83 -18.59 10.60
CA ALA A 286 -42.76 -19.37 9.36
C ALA A 286 -41.37 -20.04 9.22
N PRO A 287 -41.29 -21.36 8.92
CA PRO A 287 -40.01 -22.04 8.74
C PRO A 287 -39.47 -21.79 7.32
N ARG A 288 -38.21 -21.33 7.20
CA ARG A 288 -37.48 -21.31 5.92
C ARG A 288 -36.78 -22.67 5.67
N PRO A 289 -36.79 -23.18 4.43
CA PRO A 289 -36.14 -24.45 4.10
C PRO A 289 -34.61 -24.31 4.05
N SER A 290 -33.94 -25.36 4.53
CA SER A 290 -32.49 -25.57 4.57
C SER A 290 -31.88 -25.58 3.17
N ALA A 291 -31.03 -24.60 2.86
CA ALA A 291 -30.07 -24.66 1.76
C ALA A 291 -28.70 -25.09 2.31
N ALA A 292 -28.10 -26.08 1.66
CA ALA A 292 -26.90 -26.78 2.09
C ALA A 292 -25.68 -25.86 2.26
N ALA A 293 -24.99 -26.01 3.39
CA ALA A 293 -23.72 -25.37 3.68
C ALA A 293 -22.58 -25.99 2.86
N ALA A 294 -21.79 -25.14 2.21
CA ALA A 294 -20.45 -25.50 1.73
C ALA A 294 -19.48 -25.61 2.92
N PRO A 295 -18.49 -26.52 2.91
CA PRO A 295 -17.59 -26.72 4.05
C PRO A 295 -16.47 -25.67 4.03
N GLY A 296 -16.29 -25.00 5.16
CA GLY A 296 -15.26 -23.97 5.38
C GLY A 296 -15.67 -23.03 6.50
N SER A 297 -15.86 -23.57 7.71
CA SER A 297 -16.27 -22.81 8.88
C SER A 297 -15.07 -22.08 9.49
N ASP A 298 -14.83 -20.84 9.07
CA ASP A 298 -14.11 -19.87 9.90
C ASP A 298 -15.03 -19.41 11.03
N ALA A 299 -14.52 -19.42 12.26
CA ALA A 299 -15.20 -18.91 13.44
C ALA A 299 -15.62 -17.44 13.23
N PRO A 300 -16.74 -16.96 13.83
CA PRO A 300 -17.16 -15.58 13.61
C PRO A 300 -16.13 -14.65 14.25
N ALA A 301 -15.35 -13.96 13.41
CA ALA A 301 -14.72 -12.72 13.78
C ALA A 301 -15.81 -11.81 14.40
N GLY A 302 -15.45 -11.03 15.42
CA GLY A 302 -16.36 -10.05 16.01
C GLY A 302 -17.03 -9.17 14.94
N PRO A 303 -18.14 -8.49 15.29
CA PRO A 303 -18.85 -7.65 14.33
C PRO A 303 -17.88 -6.68 13.67
N LEU A 304 -17.92 -6.63 12.33
CA LEU A 304 -17.11 -5.69 11.55
C LEU A 304 -17.45 -4.25 11.96
N THR A 305 -16.44 -3.38 12.03
CA THR A 305 -16.71 -1.95 12.11
C THR A 305 -17.39 -1.46 10.82
N PRO A 306 -18.04 -0.28 10.82
CA PRO A 306 -18.57 0.32 9.59
C PRO A 306 -17.50 0.48 8.50
N GLU A 307 -16.28 0.87 8.87
CA GLU A 307 -15.17 1.08 7.95
C GLU A 307 -14.65 -0.24 7.36
N GLU A 308 -14.54 -1.28 8.19
CA GLU A 308 -14.21 -2.65 7.75
C GLU A 308 -15.31 -3.22 6.84
N SER A 309 -16.57 -2.99 7.19
CA SER A 309 -17.71 -3.41 6.39
C SER A 309 -17.69 -2.73 5.02
N ALA A 310 -17.42 -1.43 4.96
CA ALA A 310 -17.32 -0.67 3.72
C ALA A 310 -16.14 -1.14 2.85
N ALA A 311 -14.96 -1.35 3.46
CA ALA A 311 -13.79 -1.90 2.75
C ALA A 311 -14.08 -3.30 2.20
N SER A 312 -14.68 -4.18 3.00
CA SER A 312 -14.99 -5.54 2.57
C SER A 312 -16.12 -5.60 1.55
N ALA A 313 -17.13 -4.74 1.65
CA ALA A 313 -18.24 -4.68 0.70
C ALA A 313 -17.79 -4.31 -0.71
N ALA A 314 -16.68 -3.57 -0.83
CA ALA A 314 -16.06 -3.29 -2.12
C ALA A 314 -15.59 -4.56 -2.87
N ASN A 315 -15.45 -5.69 -2.15
CA ASN A 315 -15.07 -7.00 -2.67
C ASN A 315 -16.21 -8.04 -2.62
N ALA A 316 -17.46 -7.63 -2.38
CA ALA A 316 -18.58 -8.55 -2.15
C ALA A 316 -18.84 -9.55 -3.29
N GLY A 317 -18.49 -9.20 -4.54
CA GLY A 317 -18.57 -10.14 -5.67
C GLY A 317 -17.48 -11.22 -5.65
N LEU A 318 -16.35 -10.99 -4.95
CA LEU A 318 -15.19 -11.89 -4.95
C LEU A 318 -15.08 -12.76 -3.69
N ALA A 319 -15.52 -12.24 -2.54
CA ALA A 319 -15.44 -12.90 -1.25
C ALA A 319 -16.53 -12.41 -0.29
N ALA A 320 -16.84 -13.21 0.74
CA ALA A 320 -17.79 -12.85 1.78
C ALA A 320 -17.33 -11.62 2.58
N LEU A 321 -18.30 -10.89 3.16
CA LEU A 321 -17.98 -9.77 4.06
C LEU A 321 -17.10 -10.25 5.22
N GLY A 322 -15.98 -9.55 5.44
CA GLY A 322 -15.02 -9.86 6.48
C GLY A 322 -14.09 -11.04 6.18
N ALA A 323 -14.08 -11.56 4.94
CA ALA A 323 -13.13 -12.58 4.53
C ALA A 323 -11.68 -12.08 4.64
N LEU A 324 -10.79 -12.93 5.14
CA LEU A 324 -9.36 -12.62 5.27
C LEU A 324 -8.61 -12.79 3.94
N GLU A 325 -9.12 -13.63 3.05
CA GLU A 325 -8.55 -13.86 1.72
C GLU A 325 -9.65 -13.95 0.66
N ILE A 326 -9.33 -13.49 -0.55
CA ILE A 326 -10.06 -13.82 -1.76
C ILE A 326 -9.41 -15.08 -2.34
N ALA A 327 -10.20 -16.13 -2.51
CA ALA A 327 -9.70 -17.43 -2.95
C ALA A 327 -9.08 -17.40 -4.36
N GLU A 328 -7.95 -18.10 -4.52
CA GLU A 328 -7.39 -18.43 -5.84
C GLU A 328 -8.39 -19.27 -6.62
N LEU A 329 -8.51 -18.99 -7.92
CA LEU A 329 -9.32 -19.76 -8.85
C LEU A 329 -8.44 -20.21 -10.02
N THR A 330 -8.74 -21.38 -10.56
CA THR A 330 -8.27 -21.76 -11.90
C THR A 330 -8.79 -20.79 -12.96
N LYS A 331 -8.28 -20.91 -14.18
CA LYS A 331 -8.72 -20.06 -15.28
C LYS A 331 -10.20 -20.32 -15.59
N GLU A 332 -10.58 -21.59 -15.65
CA GLU A 332 -11.95 -22.04 -15.95
C GLU A 332 -12.94 -21.54 -14.90
N GLU A 333 -12.57 -21.65 -13.62
CA GLU A 333 -13.38 -21.10 -12.51
C GLU A 333 -13.46 -19.58 -12.55
N THR A 334 -12.38 -18.89 -12.96
CA THR A 334 -12.36 -17.44 -13.10
C THR A 334 -13.32 -16.98 -14.20
N GLU A 335 -13.28 -17.63 -15.36
CA GLU A 335 -14.19 -17.34 -16.48
C GLU A 335 -15.65 -17.62 -16.11
N ALA A 336 -15.91 -18.75 -15.44
CA ALA A 336 -17.25 -19.09 -14.95
C ALA A 336 -17.76 -18.08 -13.91
N SER A 337 -16.90 -17.68 -12.96
CA SER A 337 -17.23 -16.69 -11.93
C SER A 337 -17.59 -15.33 -12.54
N LEU A 338 -16.84 -14.87 -13.56
CA LEU A 338 -17.14 -13.61 -14.23
C LEU A 338 -18.41 -13.67 -15.08
N ALA A 339 -18.67 -14.80 -15.74
CA ALA A 339 -19.92 -15.00 -16.47
C ALA A 339 -21.13 -14.94 -15.52
N ALA A 340 -21.03 -15.53 -14.32
CA ALA A 340 -22.07 -15.45 -13.31
C ALA A 340 -22.28 -14.00 -12.81
N MET A 341 -21.21 -13.25 -12.54
CA MET A 341 -21.32 -11.83 -12.15
C MET A 341 -21.99 -10.97 -13.22
N ALA A 342 -21.70 -11.23 -14.50
CA ALA A 342 -22.33 -10.53 -15.61
C ALA A 342 -23.83 -10.87 -15.76
N ALA A 343 -24.21 -12.11 -15.47
CA ALA A 343 -25.60 -12.56 -15.51
C ALA A 343 -26.44 -11.96 -14.37
N ASP A 344 -25.89 -11.90 -13.15
CA ASP A 344 -26.58 -11.33 -11.98
C ASP A 344 -26.76 -9.81 -12.11
N GLY A 345 -25.79 -9.12 -12.71
CA GLY A 345 -25.89 -7.69 -13.04
C GLY A 345 -26.97 -7.34 -14.08
N GLY A 346 -27.55 -8.33 -14.76
CA GLY A 346 -28.63 -8.15 -15.74
C GLY A 346 -30.06 -8.11 -15.15
N THR A 347 -30.22 -8.27 -13.83
CA THR A 347 -31.56 -8.37 -13.20
C THR A 347 -31.79 -7.41 -12.02
N GLY A 348 -30.86 -6.48 -11.75
CA GLY A 348 -30.99 -5.48 -10.69
C GLY A 348 -31.53 -4.14 -11.19
N THR A 349 -32.68 -3.72 -10.66
CA THR A 349 -33.26 -2.39 -10.82
C THR A 349 -32.28 -1.29 -10.38
N ASP A 350 -31.85 -0.44 -11.31
CA ASP A 350 -31.14 0.81 -11.01
C ASP A 350 -32.06 1.79 -10.29
N GLY A 351 -32.02 1.73 -8.95
CA GLY A 351 -32.39 2.84 -8.08
C GLY A 351 -31.24 3.83 -8.04
N GLY A 352 -31.21 4.75 -9.01
CA GLY A 352 -30.19 5.79 -9.10
C GLY A 352 -30.66 6.93 -10.01
N THR A 353 -31.63 7.71 -9.52
CA THR A 353 -32.03 8.98 -10.13
C THR A 353 -30.84 9.95 -10.12
N GLY A 354 -30.27 10.19 -11.30
CA GLY A 354 -29.32 11.26 -11.57
C GLY A 354 -29.58 11.77 -12.97
N THR A 355 -30.60 12.63 -13.11
CA THR A 355 -30.79 13.47 -14.28
C THR A 355 -29.59 14.42 -14.38
N ASP A 356 -28.85 14.35 -15.48
CA ASP A 356 -28.32 15.58 -16.04
C ASP A 356 -28.28 15.52 -17.57
N THR A 357 -28.94 16.51 -18.14
CA THR A 357 -29.18 16.72 -19.56
C THR A 357 -28.04 17.54 -20.14
N GLY A 358 -27.16 16.90 -20.90
CA GLY A 358 -26.24 17.57 -21.83
C GLY A 358 -26.83 17.53 -23.24
N THR A 359 -27.54 18.59 -23.62
CA THR A 359 -28.02 18.81 -24.99
C THR A 359 -26.88 19.26 -25.88
N ASP A 360 -26.45 18.39 -26.80
CA ASP A 360 -25.80 18.84 -28.03
C ASP A 360 -26.87 18.94 -29.13
N THR A 361 -27.14 20.19 -29.47
CA THR A 361 -27.96 20.60 -30.62
C THR A 361 -27.23 20.28 -31.91
N ASP A 362 -27.83 19.49 -32.79
CA ASP A 362 -27.57 19.62 -34.22
C ASP A 362 -28.89 19.63 -34.99
N GLY A 363 -29.05 20.70 -35.77
CA GLY A 363 -30.25 21.03 -36.51
C GLY A 363 -30.42 20.16 -37.75
N GLY A 364 -31.64 19.68 -37.96
CA GLY A 364 -32.02 18.95 -39.16
C GLY A 364 -33.53 18.95 -39.33
N THR A 365 -34.04 20.02 -39.92
CA THR A 365 -35.45 20.21 -40.31
C THR A 365 -35.94 19.11 -41.25
N GLY A 366 -37.10 18.52 -40.95
CA GLY A 366 -37.77 17.57 -41.84
C GLY A 366 -39.17 17.18 -41.35
N THR A 367 -40.13 18.05 -41.61
CA THR A 367 -41.58 17.83 -41.40
C THR A 367 -42.15 16.78 -42.35
N GLY A 368 -43.05 15.92 -41.88
CA GLY A 368 -43.93 15.12 -42.75
C GLY A 368 -44.64 14.01 -42.00
N GLY A 369 -45.87 14.28 -41.57
CA GLY A 369 -46.69 13.33 -40.81
C GLY A 369 -47.46 12.32 -41.66
N GLY A 370 -48.05 11.36 -40.95
CA GLY A 370 -49.36 10.79 -41.28
C GLY A 370 -49.36 9.35 -41.81
N PRO A 371 -50.39 8.54 -41.45
CA PRO A 371 -50.24 7.12 -41.16
C PRO A 371 -50.86 6.20 -42.24
N GLY A 372 -50.52 4.92 -42.24
CA GLY A 372 -51.17 3.94 -43.09
C GLY A 372 -50.87 2.51 -42.68
N GLY A 373 -51.87 1.85 -42.08
CA GLY A 373 -51.83 0.43 -41.78
C GLY A 373 -51.89 -0.45 -43.03
N GLY A 374 -51.40 -1.68 -42.90
CA GLY A 374 -51.43 -2.68 -43.95
C GLY A 374 -50.94 -4.02 -43.44
N THR A 375 -51.85 -4.76 -42.79
CA THR A 375 -51.70 -6.18 -42.49
C THR A 375 -51.65 -6.98 -43.79
N ALA A 376 -50.60 -7.77 -44.00
CA ALA A 376 -50.59 -8.86 -44.98
C ALA A 376 -49.81 -10.05 -44.41
N SER A 377 -50.57 -11.04 -43.95
CA SER A 377 -50.08 -12.38 -43.61
C SER A 377 -49.77 -13.13 -44.91
N GLY A 378 -48.52 -13.57 -45.06
CA GLY A 378 -48.12 -14.59 -46.04
C GLY A 378 -47.58 -15.81 -45.31
N PRO A 379 -47.97 -17.05 -45.67
CA PRO A 379 -47.42 -18.26 -45.07
C PRO A 379 -46.28 -18.77 -45.95
N ASP A 380 -45.03 -18.43 -45.62
CA ASP A 380 -43.88 -19.12 -46.20
C ASP A 380 -43.19 -19.96 -45.11
N GLY A 381 -43.40 -21.27 -45.23
CA GLY A 381 -42.68 -22.28 -44.49
C GLY A 381 -41.23 -22.33 -44.96
N GLY A 382 -40.38 -21.53 -44.32
CA GLY A 382 -38.94 -21.70 -44.34
C GLY A 382 -38.52 -22.53 -43.13
N ALA A 383 -38.00 -23.73 -43.38
CA ALA A 383 -37.27 -24.49 -42.37
C ALA A 383 -36.14 -23.61 -41.82
N GLY A 384 -36.27 -23.18 -40.57
CA GLY A 384 -35.23 -22.44 -39.86
C GLY A 384 -34.01 -23.33 -39.71
N ALA A 385 -32.99 -23.08 -40.54
CA ALA A 385 -31.65 -23.51 -40.21
C ALA A 385 -31.30 -22.81 -38.88
N GLU A 386 -31.13 -23.61 -37.83
CA GLU A 386 -30.64 -23.16 -36.55
C GLU A 386 -29.32 -22.42 -36.79
N ALA A 387 -29.34 -21.09 -36.58
CA ALA A 387 -28.13 -20.29 -36.66
C ALA A 387 -27.12 -20.91 -35.70
N PRO A 388 -25.87 -21.16 -36.14
CA PRO A 388 -24.88 -21.73 -35.25
C PRO A 388 -24.79 -20.83 -34.00
N ALA A 389 -24.89 -21.45 -32.82
CA ALA A 389 -24.75 -20.74 -31.57
C ALA A 389 -23.51 -19.84 -31.65
N PRO A 390 -23.59 -18.56 -31.23
CA PRO A 390 -22.44 -17.67 -31.31
C PRO A 390 -21.29 -18.33 -30.55
N VAL A 391 -20.20 -18.63 -31.26
CA VAL A 391 -18.94 -19.06 -30.64
C VAL A 391 -18.56 -17.97 -29.65
N ALA A 392 -18.66 -18.28 -28.36
CA ALA A 392 -18.28 -17.34 -27.30
C ALA A 392 -16.86 -16.86 -27.60
N ALA A 393 -16.68 -15.54 -27.74
CA ALA A 393 -15.39 -14.96 -28.03
C ALA A 393 -14.40 -15.42 -26.94
N LYS A 394 -13.25 -15.95 -27.36
CA LYS A 394 -12.22 -16.43 -26.42
C LYS A 394 -11.82 -15.29 -25.48
N THR A 395 -12.09 -15.45 -24.19
CA THR A 395 -11.75 -14.44 -23.18
C THR A 395 -10.29 -14.58 -22.80
N TYR A 396 -9.54 -13.48 -22.90
CA TYR A 396 -8.13 -13.44 -22.53
C TYR A 396 -7.97 -12.92 -21.10
N ILE A 397 -8.27 -13.80 -20.14
CA ILE A 397 -8.09 -13.55 -18.71
C ILE A 397 -7.25 -14.65 -18.07
N GLY A 398 -6.42 -14.26 -17.11
CA GLY A 398 -5.64 -15.20 -16.30
C GLY A 398 -6.45 -15.75 -15.12
N PRO A 399 -5.98 -16.85 -14.50
CA PRO A 399 -6.55 -17.34 -13.24
C PRO A 399 -6.54 -16.23 -12.17
N ARG A 400 -7.62 -16.10 -11.40
CA ARG A 400 -7.67 -15.18 -10.26
C ARG A 400 -6.68 -15.68 -9.21
N PRO A 401 -5.64 -14.91 -8.85
CA PRO A 401 -4.74 -15.31 -7.79
C PRO A 401 -5.44 -15.25 -6.42
N GLY A 402 -4.91 -15.99 -5.45
CA GLY A 402 -5.24 -15.76 -4.04
C GLY A 402 -4.75 -14.39 -3.60
N ILE A 403 -5.60 -13.63 -2.91
CA ILE A 403 -5.30 -12.25 -2.48
C ILE A 403 -5.68 -12.09 -1.02
N VAL A 404 -4.71 -11.73 -0.17
CA VAL A 404 -4.97 -11.36 1.22
C VAL A 404 -5.71 -10.02 1.24
N THR A 405 -6.90 -9.99 1.82
CA THR A 405 -7.71 -8.78 1.92
C THR A 405 -7.10 -7.80 2.92
N ARG A 406 -7.59 -6.57 2.91
CA ARG A 406 -7.23 -5.58 3.93
C ARG A 406 -7.43 -6.08 5.36
N LYS A 407 -8.54 -6.77 5.63
CA LYS A 407 -8.75 -7.41 6.93
C LYS A 407 -7.75 -8.54 7.19
N GLY A 408 -7.43 -9.34 6.17
CA GLY A 408 -6.46 -10.44 6.27
C GLY A 408 -5.06 -10.02 6.69
N TRP A 409 -4.57 -8.86 6.25
CA TRP A 409 -3.27 -8.33 6.70
C TRP A 409 -3.37 -7.38 7.90
N GLY A 410 -4.57 -7.13 8.41
CA GLY A 410 -4.81 -6.30 9.59
C GLY A 410 -4.81 -4.79 9.33
N ALA A 411 -5.35 -4.35 8.20
CA ALA A 411 -5.51 -2.92 7.92
C ALA A 411 -6.40 -2.26 8.98
N ASP A 412 -5.90 -1.20 9.62
CA ASP A 412 -6.75 -0.32 10.43
C ASP A 412 -7.51 0.64 9.51
N GLU A 413 -8.75 0.28 9.16
CA GLU A 413 -9.58 1.04 8.23
C GLU A 413 -9.97 2.43 8.73
N LYS A 414 -9.71 2.75 10.00
CA LYS A 414 -9.92 4.10 10.56
C LYS A 414 -8.84 5.09 10.12
N LEU A 415 -7.69 4.60 9.65
CA LEU A 415 -6.61 5.49 9.19
C LEU A 415 -6.95 6.13 7.86
N ARG A 416 -7.51 5.37 6.91
CA ARG A 416 -7.81 5.88 5.56
C ARG A 416 -9.02 6.80 5.56
N GLU A 417 -9.13 7.58 4.50
CA GLU A 417 -10.37 8.27 4.18
C GLU A 417 -11.50 7.28 3.82
N PRO A 418 -12.77 7.66 4.07
CA PRO A 418 -13.91 6.76 3.89
C PRO A 418 -14.25 6.50 2.42
N ASN A 419 -13.97 7.47 1.54
CA ASN A 419 -14.43 7.46 0.15
C ASN A 419 -13.39 6.90 -0.82
N PHE A 420 -13.87 6.23 -1.86
CA PHE A 420 -13.06 5.62 -2.90
C PHE A 420 -13.13 6.43 -4.20
N LEU A 421 -11.99 6.55 -4.90
CA LEU A 421 -11.95 7.12 -6.24
C LEU A 421 -11.80 6.00 -7.27
N TYR A 422 -12.60 6.05 -8.33
CA TYR A 422 -12.55 5.08 -9.43
C TYR A 422 -12.24 5.79 -10.74
N THR A 423 -11.46 5.13 -11.58
CA THR A 423 -11.31 5.50 -12.98
C THR A 423 -12.21 4.64 -13.87
N THR A 424 -12.16 4.84 -15.19
CA THR A 424 -13.04 4.12 -16.11
C THR A 424 -12.58 2.70 -16.38
N SER A 425 -11.26 2.47 -16.44
CA SER A 425 -10.66 1.16 -16.77
C SER A 425 -9.23 1.07 -16.25
N VAL A 426 -8.60 -0.10 -16.33
CA VAL A 426 -7.13 -0.23 -16.19
C VAL A 426 -6.54 -0.47 -17.57
N HIS A 427 -5.68 0.44 -18.01
CA HIS A 427 -4.97 0.38 -19.28
C HIS A 427 -3.56 -0.18 -19.12
N ALA A 428 -2.91 0.02 -17.97
CA ALA A 428 -1.57 -0.48 -17.70
C ALA A 428 -1.38 -0.78 -16.21
N ALA A 429 -0.40 -1.64 -15.91
CA ALA A 429 0.10 -1.88 -14.57
C ALA A 429 1.50 -1.29 -14.42
N PHE A 430 1.72 -0.53 -13.35
CA PHE A 430 3.04 -0.03 -12.96
C PHE A 430 3.59 -0.88 -11.81
N VAL A 431 4.74 -1.51 -12.07
CA VAL A 431 5.48 -2.29 -11.09
C VAL A 431 6.49 -1.41 -10.37
N HIS A 432 6.43 -1.48 -9.04
CA HIS A 432 7.24 -0.75 -8.09
C HIS A 432 8.02 -1.73 -7.21
N HIS A 433 9.07 -1.23 -6.58
CA HIS A 433 9.52 -1.81 -5.31
C HIS A 433 9.08 -0.91 -4.15
N SER A 434 9.04 -1.42 -2.93
CA SER A 434 8.73 -0.57 -1.76
C SER A 434 9.96 0.17 -1.23
N ALA A 435 11.17 -0.24 -1.64
CA ALA A 435 12.46 0.22 -1.12
C ALA A 435 12.64 0.03 0.40
N THR A 436 11.84 -0.84 1.02
CA THR A 436 11.83 -1.08 2.47
C THR A 436 12.98 -1.95 3.01
N GLY A 437 13.92 -2.37 2.16
CA GLY A 437 14.88 -3.41 2.49
C GLY A 437 14.29 -4.82 2.46
N ASN A 438 15.15 -5.84 2.55
CA ASN A 438 14.79 -7.25 2.29
C ASN A 438 14.83 -8.17 3.53
N ASN A 439 15.13 -7.61 4.71
CA ASN A 439 15.42 -8.36 5.93
C ASN A 439 14.19 -8.85 6.71
N TYR A 440 12.97 -8.49 6.28
CA TYR A 440 11.74 -9.02 6.86
C TYR A 440 11.58 -10.52 6.55
N THR A 441 10.97 -11.31 7.43
CA THR A 441 10.54 -12.69 7.11
C THR A 441 9.18 -12.68 6.40
N CYS A 442 8.80 -13.71 5.66
CA CYS A 442 7.49 -13.69 5.00
C CYS A 442 6.31 -13.61 5.97
N ALA A 443 6.45 -14.12 7.19
CA ALA A 443 5.46 -13.94 8.26
C ALA A 443 5.33 -12.46 8.71
N GLN A 444 6.37 -11.64 8.53
CA GLN A 444 6.36 -10.21 8.81
C GLN A 444 5.84 -9.37 7.63
N ALA A 445 5.54 -9.96 6.47
CA ALA A 445 5.05 -9.18 5.32
C ALA A 445 3.77 -8.38 5.62
N PRO A 446 2.75 -8.91 6.34
CA PRO A 446 1.62 -8.12 6.80
C PRO A 446 2.04 -6.92 7.67
N SER A 447 3.01 -7.10 8.58
CA SER A 447 3.51 -6.02 9.44
C SER A 447 4.26 -4.95 8.64
N VAL A 448 5.06 -5.35 7.64
CA VAL A 448 5.68 -4.41 6.70
C VAL A 448 4.61 -3.60 5.97
N LEU A 449 3.55 -4.25 5.49
CA LEU A 449 2.47 -3.60 4.77
C LEU A 449 1.67 -2.63 5.66
N ARG A 450 1.35 -3.01 6.91
CA ARG A 450 0.75 -2.11 7.91
C ARG A 450 1.65 -0.90 8.20
N GLY A 451 2.97 -1.12 8.29
CA GLY A 451 3.94 -0.05 8.44
C GLY A 451 3.91 0.95 7.28
N ILE A 452 3.96 0.47 6.04
CA ILE A 452 3.87 1.33 4.84
C ILE A 452 2.54 2.09 4.83
N TYR A 453 1.44 1.41 5.12
CA TYR A 453 0.11 2.02 5.17
C TYR A 453 0.05 3.16 6.19
N ARG A 454 0.51 2.91 7.41
CA ARG A 454 0.56 3.91 8.49
C ARG A 454 1.51 5.05 8.14
N TYR A 455 2.66 4.79 7.54
CA TYR A 455 3.58 5.83 7.07
C TYR A 455 2.95 6.73 5.99
N HIS A 456 2.34 6.14 4.95
CA HIS A 456 1.67 6.93 3.90
C HIS A 456 0.56 7.81 4.47
N VAL A 457 -0.27 7.28 5.38
CA VAL A 457 -1.42 8.02 5.90
C VAL A 457 -1.03 9.00 7.00
N GLN A 458 -0.42 8.52 8.08
CA GLN A 458 -0.19 9.33 9.29
C GLN A 458 1.03 10.24 9.15
N SER A 459 2.08 9.77 8.47
CA SER A 459 3.31 10.55 8.31
C SER A 459 3.25 11.44 7.06
N MET A 460 2.83 10.90 5.91
CA MET A 460 2.79 11.63 4.64
C MET A 460 1.45 12.31 4.33
N GLY A 461 0.40 12.05 5.12
CA GLY A 461 -0.90 12.71 4.97
C GLY A 461 -1.72 12.21 3.78
N TRP A 462 -1.43 11.02 3.24
CA TRP A 462 -2.16 10.45 2.11
C TRP A 462 -3.50 9.86 2.55
N ARG A 463 -4.41 9.72 1.59
CA ARG A 463 -5.77 9.24 1.83
C ARG A 463 -5.84 7.75 2.17
N ASP A 464 -4.89 6.98 1.66
CA ASP A 464 -4.70 5.53 1.89
C ASP A 464 -3.29 5.15 1.38
N ILE A 465 -2.89 3.89 1.52
CA ILE A 465 -1.70 3.36 0.85
C ILE A 465 -1.76 3.65 -0.67
N GLY A 466 -0.69 4.18 -1.26
CA GLY A 466 -0.69 4.64 -2.65
C GLY A 466 -0.80 3.54 -3.70
N TYR A 467 -0.38 2.31 -3.36
CA TYR A 467 -0.39 1.17 -4.28
C TYR A 467 -1.73 0.43 -4.22
N ASN A 468 -2.22 -0.05 -5.38
CA ASN A 468 -3.42 -0.89 -5.41
C ASN A 468 -3.15 -2.29 -4.85
N PHE A 469 -1.94 -2.82 -5.04
CA PHE A 469 -1.54 -4.13 -4.57
C PHE A 469 -0.11 -4.12 -4.04
N ALA A 470 0.18 -5.06 -3.14
CA ALA A 470 1.54 -5.42 -2.77
C ALA A 470 1.80 -6.90 -3.07
N VAL A 471 3.05 -7.25 -3.38
CA VAL A 471 3.52 -8.63 -3.54
C VAL A 471 4.76 -8.82 -2.68
N ASP A 472 4.74 -9.78 -1.76
CA ASP A 472 5.91 -10.05 -0.93
C ASP A 472 6.95 -10.93 -1.61
N LYS A 473 8.10 -11.10 -0.97
CA LYS A 473 9.21 -11.92 -1.48
C LYS A 473 8.89 -13.42 -1.58
N CYS A 474 7.82 -13.87 -0.92
CA CYS A 474 7.28 -15.22 -1.00
C CYS A 474 6.18 -15.37 -2.08
N GLY A 475 5.83 -14.29 -2.79
CA GLY A 475 4.83 -14.31 -3.86
C GLY A 475 3.38 -14.18 -3.39
N LYS A 476 3.12 -13.91 -2.10
CA LYS A 476 1.77 -13.63 -1.60
C LYS A 476 1.34 -12.24 -2.07
N ILE A 477 0.10 -12.13 -2.54
CA ILE A 477 -0.48 -10.91 -3.06
C ILE A 477 -1.43 -10.34 -2.00
N TYR A 478 -1.34 -9.03 -1.77
CA TYR A 478 -2.12 -8.31 -0.80
C TYR A 478 -2.91 -7.20 -1.48
N GLU A 479 -4.18 -7.04 -1.09
CA GLU A 479 -4.97 -5.85 -1.40
C GLU A 479 -4.32 -4.62 -0.73
N GLY A 480 -3.93 -3.64 -1.52
CA GLY A 480 -3.40 -2.36 -1.03
C GLY A 480 -4.56 -1.39 -0.84
N ARG A 481 -4.67 -0.41 -1.74
CA ARG A 481 -5.66 0.67 -1.68
C ARG A 481 -7.09 0.14 -1.67
N ALA A 482 -7.89 0.62 -0.71
CA ALA A 482 -9.29 0.26 -0.55
C ALA A 482 -10.16 0.77 -1.70
N GLY A 483 -11.26 0.08 -1.96
CA GLY A 483 -12.19 0.37 -3.05
C GLY A 483 -12.43 -0.83 -3.98
N GLY A 484 -11.73 -1.94 -3.78
CA GLY A 484 -12.09 -3.23 -4.34
C GLY A 484 -11.13 -3.73 -5.41
N VAL A 485 -10.76 -5.00 -5.25
CA VAL A 485 -9.70 -5.71 -5.96
C VAL A 485 -10.01 -5.87 -7.45
N ALA A 486 -11.27 -6.12 -7.83
CA ALA A 486 -11.67 -6.19 -9.24
C ALA A 486 -11.92 -4.81 -9.89
N ARG A 487 -12.06 -3.73 -9.10
CA ARG A 487 -12.44 -2.40 -9.63
C ARG A 487 -11.23 -1.52 -9.98
N PRO A 488 -11.38 -0.57 -10.92
CA PRO A 488 -10.31 0.36 -11.30
C PRO A 488 -10.16 1.50 -10.28
N VAL A 489 -9.82 1.17 -9.03
CA VAL A 489 -9.57 2.17 -7.98
C VAL A 489 -8.33 2.99 -8.33
N GLN A 490 -8.42 4.31 -8.25
CA GLN A 490 -7.29 5.20 -8.49
C GLN A 490 -6.30 5.18 -7.32
N GLY A 491 -5.04 4.89 -7.64
CA GLY A 491 -3.92 4.95 -6.69
C GLY A 491 -3.23 6.31 -6.60
N ALA A 492 -2.12 6.33 -5.86
CA ALA A 492 -1.18 7.44 -5.72
C ALA A 492 0.26 6.91 -5.78
N HIS A 493 0.54 6.09 -6.79
CA HIS A 493 1.77 5.31 -6.92
C HIS A 493 2.68 5.79 -8.05
N THR A 494 2.17 6.52 -9.03
CA THR A 494 2.93 6.98 -10.21
C THR A 494 2.43 8.35 -10.59
N LEU A 495 3.02 9.40 -10.02
CA LEU A 495 2.66 10.77 -10.29
C LEU A 495 2.68 11.05 -11.80
N GLY A 496 1.57 11.54 -12.32
CA GLY A 496 1.35 11.75 -13.76
C GLY A 496 0.58 10.62 -14.44
N PHE A 497 0.53 9.43 -13.87
CA PHE A 497 -0.12 8.26 -14.48
C PHE A 497 -0.95 7.42 -13.50
N ASN A 498 -1.42 8.00 -12.39
CA ASN A 498 -2.28 7.27 -11.45
C ASN A 498 -3.65 6.93 -12.06
N SER A 499 -4.12 7.75 -13.00
CA SER A 499 -5.41 7.54 -13.66
C SER A 499 -5.37 6.40 -14.68
N ASN A 500 -6.38 5.52 -14.64
CA ASN A 500 -6.52 4.35 -15.51
C ASN A 500 -5.38 3.34 -15.44
N THR A 501 -4.71 3.24 -14.30
CA THR A 501 -3.62 2.28 -14.09
C THR A 501 -3.78 1.57 -12.76
N THR A 502 -2.96 0.54 -12.55
CA THR A 502 -2.87 -0.14 -11.27
C THR A 502 -1.42 -0.23 -10.82
N GLY A 503 -1.14 0.17 -9.58
CA GLY A 503 0.18 0.15 -8.99
C GLY A 503 0.40 -1.11 -8.15
N ILE A 504 1.51 -1.80 -8.41
CA ILE A 504 1.90 -3.03 -7.71
C ILE A 504 3.26 -2.81 -7.05
N ALA A 505 3.31 -2.77 -5.72
CA ALA A 505 4.56 -2.70 -4.98
C ALA A 505 5.09 -4.09 -4.62
N VAL A 506 6.28 -4.44 -5.13
CA VAL A 506 6.99 -5.61 -4.64
C VAL A 506 7.74 -5.24 -3.36
N LEU A 507 7.40 -5.88 -2.24
CA LEU A 507 7.97 -5.55 -0.93
C LEU A 507 9.45 -5.94 -0.89
N GLY A 508 10.31 -4.93 -0.89
CA GLY A 508 11.76 -5.08 -0.89
C GLY A 508 12.51 -3.95 -1.62
N SER A 509 13.84 -4.08 -1.65
CA SER A 509 14.74 -3.19 -2.38
C SER A 509 15.51 -3.99 -3.44
N PHE A 510 15.26 -3.69 -4.72
CA PHE A 510 15.76 -4.48 -5.86
C PHE A 510 16.67 -3.68 -6.81
N ALA A 511 17.37 -2.66 -6.28
CA ALA A 511 18.40 -1.96 -7.03
C ALA A 511 19.54 -2.91 -7.40
N THR A 512 20.10 -3.60 -6.41
CA THR A 512 21.21 -4.56 -6.56
C THR A 512 20.83 -6.00 -6.21
N THR A 513 19.79 -6.18 -5.39
CA THR A 513 19.30 -7.50 -4.98
C THR A 513 18.39 -8.10 -6.05
N THR A 514 18.63 -9.35 -6.43
CA THR A 514 17.75 -10.08 -7.36
C THR A 514 16.41 -10.39 -6.69
N PRO A 515 15.26 -10.02 -7.29
CA PRO A 515 13.96 -10.39 -6.73
C PRO A 515 13.76 -11.91 -6.77
N PRO A 516 13.21 -12.52 -5.70
CA PRO A 516 12.89 -13.94 -5.71
C PRO A 516 11.90 -14.30 -6.82
N ALA A 517 12.04 -15.49 -7.39
CA ALA A 517 11.18 -15.97 -8.46
C ALA A 517 9.69 -15.96 -8.05
N ALA A 518 9.39 -16.30 -6.79
CA ALA A 518 8.04 -16.28 -6.26
C ALA A 518 7.38 -14.89 -6.34
N ALA A 519 8.13 -13.82 -6.02
CA ALA A 519 7.64 -12.46 -6.15
C ALA A 519 7.35 -12.09 -7.61
N VAL A 520 8.26 -12.43 -8.53
CA VAL A 520 8.07 -12.21 -9.98
C VAL A 520 6.84 -12.96 -10.50
N THR A 521 6.64 -14.21 -10.07
CA THR A 521 5.46 -15.01 -10.39
C THR A 521 4.18 -14.41 -9.80
N GLY A 522 4.21 -13.89 -8.57
CA GLY A 522 3.08 -13.19 -7.95
C GLY A 522 2.65 -11.98 -8.77
N VAL A 523 3.60 -11.15 -9.21
CA VAL A 523 3.31 -10.02 -10.12
C VAL A 523 2.74 -10.50 -11.46
N ALA A 524 3.28 -11.58 -12.03
CA ALA A 524 2.76 -12.15 -13.28
C ALA A 524 1.33 -12.67 -13.15
N LYS A 525 1.01 -13.44 -12.09
CA LYS A 525 -0.35 -13.92 -11.80
C LYS A 525 -1.32 -12.75 -11.63
N LEU A 526 -0.95 -11.76 -10.81
CA LEU A 526 -1.77 -10.58 -10.56
C LEU A 526 -2.03 -9.77 -11.84
N THR A 527 -0.98 -9.49 -12.63
CA THR A 527 -1.13 -8.74 -13.88
C THR A 527 -1.92 -9.51 -14.93
N ALA A 528 -1.75 -10.83 -15.03
CA ALA A 528 -2.56 -11.67 -15.93
C ALA A 528 -4.06 -11.53 -15.66
N TRP A 529 -4.44 -11.62 -14.38
CA TRP A 529 -5.83 -11.51 -13.97
C TRP A 529 -6.36 -10.07 -14.06
N LYS A 530 -5.69 -9.11 -13.39
CA LYS A 530 -6.15 -7.72 -13.28
C LYS A 530 -6.26 -7.04 -14.64
N LEU A 531 -5.28 -7.23 -15.53
CA LEU A 531 -5.35 -6.68 -16.89
C LEU A 531 -6.40 -7.41 -17.75
N GLY A 532 -6.63 -8.70 -17.49
CA GLY A 532 -7.62 -9.52 -18.16
C GLY A 532 -9.05 -9.04 -17.91
N LEU A 533 -9.36 -8.59 -16.68
CA LEU A 533 -10.65 -7.94 -16.34
C LEU A 533 -10.96 -6.71 -17.21
N HIS A 534 -9.93 -6.12 -17.82
CA HIS A 534 -10.03 -4.91 -18.65
C HIS A 534 -9.61 -5.17 -20.10
N ALA A 535 -9.60 -6.44 -20.53
CA ALA A 535 -9.24 -6.90 -21.88
C ALA A 535 -7.86 -6.43 -22.37
N ARG A 536 -6.91 -6.17 -21.47
CA ARG A 536 -5.56 -5.71 -21.82
C ARG A 536 -4.60 -6.88 -22.03
N ASN A 537 -3.74 -6.76 -23.04
CA ASN A 537 -2.68 -7.71 -23.34
C ASN A 537 -1.39 -7.32 -22.59
N PRO A 538 -0.86 -8.15 -21.68
CA PRO A 538 0.38 -7.86 -20.95
C PRO A 538 1.60 -7.65 -21.85
N LEU A 539 1.66 -8.27 -23.03
CA LEU A 539 2.72 -8.07 -24.03
C LEU A 539 2.54 -6.78 -24.86
N GLY A 540 1.38 -6.15 -24.75
CA GLY A 540 1.03 -4.98 -25.54
C GLY A 540 1.64 -3.69 -25.03
N LYS A 541 1.23 -2.61 -25.70
CA LYS A 541 1.47 -1.24 -25.28
C LYS A 541 0.16 -0.50 -25.05
N SER A 542 0.19 0.48 -24.18
CA SER A 542 -0.93 1.35 -23.82
C SER A 542 -0.51 2.80 -23.96
N THR A 543 -1.34 3.61 -24.61
CA THR A 543 -1.13 5.07 -24.65
C THR A 543 -1.81 5.69 -23.43
N LEU A 544 -1.02 6.36 -22.58
CA LEU A 544 -1.52 7.09 -21.42
C LEU A 544 -1.22 8.58 -21.59
N THR A 545 -2.07 9.43 -21.01
CA THR A 545 -1.86 10.88 -20.98
C THR A 545 -1.29 11.27 -19.63
N SER A 546 -0.11 11.90 -19.61
CA SER A 546 0.51 12.39 -18.37
C SER A 546 -0.33 13.50 -17.74
N ALA A 547 -0.60 13.41 -16.44
CA ALA A 547 -1.14 14.50 -15.63
C ALA A 547 -0.06 15.53 -15.22
N GLY A 548 1.19 15.32 -15.63
CA GLY A 548 2.36 16.11 -15.28
C GLY A 548 3.26 15.38 -14.28
N GLY A 549 4.56 15.58 -14.40
CA GLY A 549 5.60 15.01 -13.55
C GLY A 549 6.99 15.47 -14.03
N ASN A 550 8.06 14.98 -13.40
CA ASN A 550 9.42 15.42 -13.73
C ASN A 550 9.97 14.83 -15.04
N LYS A 551 9.31 13.82 -15.61
CA LYS A 551 9.71 13.17 -16.87
C LYS A 551 8.85 13.57 -18.06
N TYR A 552 7.55 13.73 -17.85
CA TYR A 552 6.59 14.05 -18.90
C TYR A 552 5.69 15.21 -18.47
N ALA A 553 5.65 16.25 -19.30
CA ALA A 553 4.75 17.38 -19.10
C ALA A 553 3.27 16.95 -19.09
N LYS A 554 2.42 17.75 -18.45
CA LYS A 554 0.98 17.52 -18.44
C LYS A 554 0.42 17.54 -19.87
N GLY A 555 -0.46 16.59 -20.19
CA GLY A 555 -1.08 16.44 -21.51
C GLY A 555 -0.26 15.61 -22.50
N THR A 556 1.00 15.27 -22.20
CA THR A 556 1.82 14.42 -23.08
C THR A 556 1.22 13.02 -23.19
N LYS A 557 0.95 12.56 -24.42
CA LYS A 557 0.56 11.18 -24.70
C LYS A 557 1.81 10.31 -24.81
N VAL A 558 1.95 9.32 -23.94
CA VAL A 558 3.12 8.44 -23.85
C VAL A 558 2.69 7.00 -24.15
N GLN A 559 3.40 6.35 -25.07
CA GLN A 559 3.19 4.95 -25.36
C GLN A 559 4.07 4.09 -24.44
N LEU A 560 3.45 3.39 -23.50
CA LEU A 560 4.12 2.59 -22.48
C LEU A 560 3.82 1.10 -22.67
N ASN A 561 4.64 0.22 -22.11
CA ASN A 561 4.28 -1.19 -22.06
C ASN A 561 3.04 -1.35 -21.16
N THR A 562 2.13 -2.27 -21.50
CA THR A 562 0.95 -2.52 -20.66
C THR A 562 1.34 -2.99 -19.26
N VAL A 563 2.50 -3.64 -19.10
CA VAL A 563 3.18 -3.78 -17.80
C VAL A 563 4.50 -3.01 -17.86
N SER A 564 4.56 -1.89 -17.14
CA SER A 564 5.69 -0.96 -17.10
C SER A 564 6.31 -0.92 -15.71
N GLY A 565 7.59 -0.53 -15.61
CA GLY A 565 8.21 -0.16 -14.34
C GLY A 565 7.92 1.30 -14.02
N HIS A 566 8.02 1.69 -12.75
CA HIS A 566 7.84 3.08 -12.36
C HIS A 566 8.69 4.06 -13.19
N ARG A 567 9.98 3.75 -13.36
CA ARG A 567 10.92 4.52 -14.17
C ARG A 567 10.50 4.78 -15.62
N ASP A 568 9.54 4.02 -16.15
CA ASP A 568 9.03 4.25 -17.50
C ASP A 568 8.13 5.49 -17.54
N GLY A 569 7.38 5.76 -16.46
CA GLY A 569 6.46 6.90 -16.34
C GLY A 569 7.04 8.10 -15.59
N TYR A 570 8.09 7.91 -14.79
CA TYR A 570 8.69 8.96 -13.95
C TYR A 570 10.22 8.87 -13.91
N SER A 571 10.93 9.95 -13.61
CA SER A 571 12.39 9.91 -13.44
C SER A 571 12.74 9.43 -12.03
N THR A 572 12.82 8.11 -11.85
CA THR A 572 13.08 7.42 -10.58
C THR A 572 13.92 6.16 -10.80
N ALA A 573 14.61 5.69 -9.75
CA ALA A 573 15.28 4.39 -9.74
C ALA A 573 14.29 3.22 -9.57
N CYS A 574 13.08 3.45 -9.08
CA CYS A 574 12.03 2.44 -8.90
C CYS A 574 11.67 1.76 -10.24
N PRO A 575 11.49 0.43 -10.33
CA PRO A 575 11.41 -0.58 -9.26
C PRO A 575 12.77 -1.19 -8.86
N GLY A 576 13.88 -0.49 -9.11
CA GLY A 576 15.23 -1.02 -8.98
C GLY A 576 15.65 -1.83 -10.21
N ALA A 577 16.96 -1.80 -10.53
CA ALA A 577 17.47 -2.34 -11.78
C ALA A 577 17.23 -3.85 -11.94
N LYS A 578 17.33 -4.63 -10.86
CA LYS A 578 17.16 -6.09 -10.92
C LYS A 578 15.69 -6.50 -11.13
N LEU A 579 14.74 -5.81 -10.51
CA LEU A 579 13.32 -6.08 -10.74
C LEU A 579 12.85 -5.54 -12.09
N TYR A 580 13.33 -4.37 -12.51
CA TYR A 580 13.05 -3.83 -13.83
C TYR A 580 13.47 -4.79 -14.96
N ALA A 581 14.64 -5.42 -14.83
CA ALA A 581 15.13 -6.42 -15.78
C ALA A 581 14.21 -7.67 -15.88
N LYS A 582 13.35 -7.93 -14.89
CA LYS A 582 12.39 -9.05 -14.90
C LYS A 582 11.05 -8.72 -15.54
N LEU A 583 10.77 -7.47 -15.90
CA LEU A 583 9.47 -7.09 -16.46
C LEU A 583 9.15 -7.77 -17.79
N GLY A 584 10.17 -8.12 -18.60
CA GLY A 584 9.95 -8.96 -19.79
C GLY A 584 9.43 -10.36 -19.46
N THR A 585 9.96 -10.98 -18.40
CA THR A 585 9.49 -12.28 -17.87
C THR A 585 8.07 -12.16 -17.31
N VAL A 586 7.77 -11.08 -16.58
CA VAL A 586 6.42 -10.81 -16.07
C VAL A 586 5.42 -10.74 -17.23
N ARG A 587 5.72 -9.94 -18.27
CA ARG A 587 4.82 -9.77 -19.42
C ARG A 587 4.54 -11.07 -20.17
N SER A 588 5.59 -11.84 -20.48
CA SER A 588 5.46 -13.13 -21.18
C SER A 588 4.70 -14.16 -20.35
N THR A 589 5.03 -14.29 -19.06
CA THR A 589 4.32 -15.20 -18.15
C THR A 589 2.85 -14.81 -18.00
N ALA A 590 2.56 -13.52 -17.81
CA ALA A 590 1.20 -13.03 -17.65
C ALA A 590 0.35 -13.23 -18.91
N ALA A 591 0.92 -13.01 -20.11
CA ALA A 591 0.23 -13.27 -21.37
C ALA A 591 -0.04 -14.78 -21.57
N GLY A 592 0.92 -15.64 -21.22
CA GLY A 592 0.73 -17.09 -21.22
C GLY A 592 -0.40 -17.53 -20.28
N LEU A 593 -0.45 -16.97 -19.06
CA LEU A 593 -1.55 -17.20 -18.11
C LEU A 593 -2.91 -16.71 -18.64
N GLN A 594 -2.94 -15.63 -19.42
CA GLN A 594 -4.17 -15.20 -20.12
C GLN A 594 -4.56 -16.13 -21.28
N GLY A 595 -3.71 -17.10 -21.66
CA GLY A 595 -3.94 -17.98 -22.80
C GLY A 595 -3.73 -17.29 -24.16
N ARG A 596 -2.89 -16.25 -24.19
CA ARG A 596 -2.47 -15.57 -25.43
C ARG A 596 -1.35 -16.36 -26.11
N PRO A 597 -1.32 -16.37 -27.46
CA PRO A 597 -0.33 -17.09 -28.24
C PRO A 597 1.08 -16.48 -28.12
#